data_AF-A0A2A4V2L3-F1
#
_entry.id   AF-A0A2A4V2L3-F1
#
_cell.length_a   1.000
_cell.length_b   1.000
_cell.length_c   1.000
_cell.angle_alpha   90.00
_cell.angle_beta   90.00
_cell.angle_gamma   90.00
#
_symmetry.space_group_name_H-M   'P 1'
#
loop_
_entity.id
_entity.type
_entity.pdbx_description
1 polymer ?
#
loop_
_entity_poly.entity_id
_entity_poly.type
_entity_poly.pdbx_seq_one_letter_code
_entity_poly.pdbx_strand_id
1 'polypeptide(L)'
;MSRKNKNNNASTHKTIRRWHRWVGYTSLFFVLILSITGLILNRAEKFSLNQIMIQNDLISSLYSQPPSAPPVHFKAGDDWISWLEGRIYLSGNLIGQNSSPLVGAALLNDLIIAPTKDSLSLYLTDGSLVEIMDSSSLPGEITAIGHPTTDSILIETSNGIYKADAAFISWQKMSDTVALSPVLALQPPDQISEKIMQDFRGQGVTLSRLVLDLHSGHIMGSFGPYIMDLAALSLIFLGVTGLMQRKRSDKDRRKKK
;
A
#
# COMPACT_ATOMS: atom_id res chain seq x y z
N MET A 1 -12.02 -6.56 70.33
CA MET A 1 -11.36 -6.06 69.10
C MET A 1 -12.29 -6.25 67.91
N SER A 2 -12.86 -5.20 67.31
CA SER A 2 -13.31 -5.12 65.90
C SER A 2 -14.24 -3.91 65.70
N ARG A 3 -13.67 -2.73 65.45
CA ARG A 3 -14.42 -1.51 65.08
C ARG A 3 -13.67 -0.63 64.07
N LYS A 4 -12.73 -1.20 63.29
CA LYS A 4 -11.86 -0.43 62.37
C LYS A 4 -12.25 -0.49 60.89
N ASN A 5 -13.25 -1.30 60.49
CA ASN A 5 -13.55 -1.54 59.07
C ASN A 5 -14.65 -0.64 58.46
N LYS A 6 -15.31 0.22 59.25
CA LYS A 6 -16.45 1.03 58.77
C LYS A 6 -16.01 2.36 58.13
N ASN A 7 -14.85 2.91 58.53
CA ASN A 7 -14.35 4.20 58.04
C ASN A 7 -13.64 4.11 56.68
N ASN A 8 -12.95 3.00 56.41
CA ASN A 8 -12.22 2.83 55.14
C ASN A 8 -13.19 2.75 53.97
N ASN A 9 -14.33 2.06 54.11
CA ASN A 9 -15.32 1.98 53.04
C ASN A 9 -15.87 3.37 52.65
N ALA A 10 -16.14 4.25 53.60
CA ALA A 10 -16.70 5.58 53.32
C ALA A 10 -15.75 6.49 52.53
N SER A 11 -14.43 6.42 52.77
CA SER A 11 -13.44 7.19 52.00
C SER A 11 -13.24 6.60 50.60
N THR A 12 -13.13 5.28 50.46
CA THR A 12 -13.03 4.60 49.16
C THR A 12 -14.28 4.83 48.29
N HIS A 13 -15.46 4.97 48.91
CA HIS A 13 -16.69 5.30 48.16
C HIS A 13 -16.70 6.72 47.61
N LYS A 14 -16.15 7.69 48.34
CA LYS A 14 -16.02 9.07 47.86
C LYS A 14 -15.00 9.18 46.73
N THR A 15 -13.90 8.45 46.81
CA THR A 15 -12.88 8.43 45.74
C THR A 15 -13.41 7.74 44.47
N ILE A 16 -14.04 6.57 44.58
CA ILE A 16 -14.64 5.88 43.43
C ILE A 16 -15.67 6.76 42.71
N ARG A 17 -16.51 7.49 43.45
CA ARG A 17 -17.53 8.36 42.85
C ARG A 17 -16.92 9.57 42.13
N ARG A 18 -15.82 10.13 42.65
CA ARG A 18 -15.06 11.22 41.98
C ARG A 18 -14.40 10.73 40.71
N TRP A 19 -13.70 9.59 40.77
CA TRP A 19 -13.06 8.95 39.61
C TRP A 19 -14.08 8.55 38.54
N HIS A 20 -15.20 7.94 38.92
CA HIS A 20 -16.30 7.60 38.00
C HIS A 20 -16.80 8.83 37.23
N ARG A 21 -16.95 9.99 37.90
CA ARG A 21 -17.41 11.22 37.23
C ARG A 21 -16.39 11.77 36.24
N TRP A 22 -15.12 11.83 36.62
CA TRP A 22 -14.04 12.34 35.76
C TRP A 22 -13.76 11.43 34.56
N VAL A 23 -13.68 10.12 34.80
CA VAL A 23 -13.55 9.12 33.73
C VAL A 23 -14.78 9.19 32.83
N GLY A 24 -15.99 9.34 33.39
CA GLY A 24 -17.23 9.48 32.64
C GLY A 24 -17.22 10.64 31.64
N TYR A 25 -16.78 11.84 32.05
CA TYR A 25 -16.67 12.99 31.15
C TYR A 25 -15.66 12.77 30.04
N THR A 26 -14.51 12.17 30.36
CA THR A 26 -13.45 11.90 29.38
C THR A 26 -13.89 10.82 28.38
N SER A 27 -14.52 9.75 28.87
CA SER A 27 -15.01 8.65 28.04
C SER A 27 -16.18 9.03 27.14
N LEU A 28 -16.95 10.08 27.46
CA LEU A 28 -18.08 10.53 26.63
C LEU A 28 -17.63 10.87 25.20
N PHE A 29 -16.48 11.54 25.07
CA PHE A 29 -15.90 11.86 23.77
C PHE A 29 -15.63 10.59 22.95
N PHE A 30 -14.96 9.61 23.54
CA PHE A 30 -14.66 8.33 22.88
C PHE A 30 -15.92 7.54 22.53
N VAL A 31 -16.91 7.51 23.41
CA VAL A 31 -18.20 6.84 23.15
C VAL A 31 -18.90 7.44 21.95
N LEU A 32 -18.92 8.77 21.84
CA LEU A 32 -19.55 9.44 20.71
C LEU A 32 -18.86 9.06 19.41
N ILE A 33 -17.53 9.14 19.36
CA ILE A 33 -16.75 8.78 18.17
C ILE A 33 -16.95 7.30 17.81
N LEU A 34 -16.78 6.39 18.77
CA LEU A 34 -16.91 4.94 18.54
C LEU A 34 -18.34 4.55 18.13
N SER A 35 -19.35 5.20 18.69
CA SER A 35 -20.75 4.95 18.33
C SER A 35 -21.08 5.47 16.94
N ILE A 36 -20.66 6.70 16.60
CA ILE A 36 -20.91 7.28 15.27
C ILE A 36 -20.19 6.47 14.20
N THR A 37 -18.89 6.23 14.37
CA THR A 37 -18.08 5.43 13.44
C THR A 37 -18.59 3.99 13.34
N GLY A 38 -18.95 3.36 14.47
CA GLY A 38 -19.53 2.02 14.49
C GLY A 38 -20.87 1.93 13.77
N LEU A 39 -21.75 2.93 13.91
CA LEU A 39 -23.02 2.99 13.18
C LEU A 39 -22.81 3.15 11.67
N ILE A 40 -21.86 3.99 11.27
CA ILE A 40 -21.47 4.17 9.87
C ILE A 40 -20.92 2.86 9.30
N LEU A 41 -20.01 2.20 10.00
CA LEU A 41 -19.40 0.93 9.59
C LEU A 41 -20.41 -0.21 9.50
N ASN A 42 -21.36 -0.29 10.44
CA ASN A 42 -22.44 -1.28 10.43
C ASN A 42 -23.39 -1.14 9.21
N ARG A 43 -23.33 0.00 8.51
CA ARG A 43 -24.08 0.26 7.28
C ARG A 43 -23.16 0.52 6.09
N ALA A 44 -21.87 0.17 6.19
CA ALA A 44 -20.88 0.51 5.17
C ALA A 44 -21.23 -0.06 3.80
N GLU A 45 -21.74 -1.29 3.74
CA GLU A 45 -22.18 -1.92 2.51
C GLU A 45 -23.44 -1.25 1.94
N LYS A 46 -24.42 -0.95 2.80
CA LYS A 46 -25.66 -0.25 2.39
C LYS A 46 -25.39 1.15 1.84
N PHE A 47 -24.40 1.84 2.37
CA PHE A 47 -24.00 3.17 1.92
C PHE A 47 -22.87 3.14 0.88
N SER A 48 -22.49 1.95 0.39
CA SER A 48 -21.39 1.77 -0.57
C SER A 48 -20.11 2.50 -0.17
N LEU A 49 -19.80 2.60 1.13
CA LEU A 49 -18.63 3.35 1.62
C LEU A 49 -17.31 2.77 1.13
N ASN A 50 -17.31 1.49 0.73
CA ASN A 50 -16.18 0.82 0.09
C ASN A 50 -15.91 1.31 -1.34
N GLN A 51 -16.87 1.97 -1.98
CA GLN A 51 -16.76 2.49 -3.35
C GLN A 51 -16.42 3.99 -3.38
N ILE A 52 -16.59 4.69 -2.25
CA ILE A 52 -16.24 6.11 -2.14
C ILE A 52 -14.74 6.21 -1.88
N MET A 53 -13.99 6.55 -2.93
CA MET A 53 -12.56 6.82 -2.87
C MET A 53 -12.30 8.26 -2.45
N ILE A 54 -11.45 8.45 -1.44
CA ILE A 54 -11.04 9.78 -1.00
C ILE A 54 -9.69 10.11 -1.65
N GLN A 55 -9.71 11.12 -2.51
CA GLN A 55 -8.53 11.64 -3.20
C GLN A 55 -8.15 12.98 -2.57
N ASN A 56 -7.48 12.95 -1.42
CA ASN A 56 -7.00 14.14 -0.72
C ASN A 56 -5.52 13.95 -0.39
N ASP A 57 -4.67 14.92 -0.75
CA ASP A 57 -3.21 14.81 -0.61
C ASP A 57 -2.75 14.53 0.83
N LEU A 58 -3.43 15.05 1.85
CA LEU A 58 -3.11 14.79 3.26
C LEU A 58 -3.45 13.36 3.68
N ILE A 59 -4.56 12.82 3.17
CA ILE A 59 -4.98 11.44 3.46
C ILE A 59 -4.11 10.49 2.65
N SER A 60 -3.93 10.75 1.35
CA SER A 60 -3.05 9.97 0.50
C SER A 60 -1.62 9.94 1.04
N SER A 61 -1.06 11.04 1.55
CA SER A 61 0.27 11.00 2.18
C SER A 61 0.32 10.24 3.51
N LEU A 62 -0.77 10.18 4.27
CA LEU A 62 -0.87 9.38 5.49
C LEU A 62 -0.95 7.86 5.20
N TYR A 63 -1.47 7.48 4.03
CA TYR A 63 -1.80 6.09 3.69
C TYR A 63 -0.98 5.48 2.55
N SER A 64 -0.43 6.30 1.65
CA SER A 64 0.43 5.84 0.55
C SER A 64 1.85 5.67 1.06
N GLN A 65 2.31 4.43 1.09
CA GLN A 65 3.74 4.16 1.27
C GLN A 65 4.46 4.59 -0.01
N PRO A 66 5.55 5.39 0.07
CA PRO A 66 6.36 5.65 -1.11
C PRO A 66 6.94 4.33 -1.63
N PRO A 67 7.16 4.20 -2.95
CA PRO A 67 7.84 3.04 -3.47
C PRO A 67 9.24 2.92 -2.83
N SER A 68 9.68 1.68 -2.64
CA SER A 68 10.97 1.32 -2.05
C SER A 68 12.15 1.84 -2.88
N ALA A 69 11.93 2.03 -4.18
CA ALA A 69 12.89 2.59 -5.13
C ALA A 69 12.17 3.49 -6.15
N PRO A 70 12.85 4.51 -6.71
CA PRO A 70 12.28 5.32 -7.78
C PRO A 70 12.03 4.46 -9.03
N PRO A 71 11.04 4.83 -9.87
CA PRO A 71 10.82 4.17 -11.14
C PRO A 71 12.05 4.32 -12.04
N VAL A 72 12.35 3.28 -12.81
CA VAL A 72 13.37 3.31 -13.87
C VAL A 72 12.67 3.45 -15.20
N HIS A 73 13.26 4.23 -16.12
CA HIS A 73 12.65 4.54 -17.40
C HIS A 73 13.65 4.38 -18.53
N PHE A 74 13.20 3.77 -19.62
CA PHE A 74 13.96 3.54 -20.83
C PHE A 74 13.16 4.05 -22.02
N LYS A 75 13.83 4.77 -22.93
CA LYS A 75 13.20 5.29 -24.14
C LYS A 75 13.20 4.20 -25.22
N ALA A 76 12.03 3.90 -25.78
CA ALA A 76 11.85 2.92 -26.85
C ALA A 76 11.15 3.60 -28.04
N GLY A 77 11.93 4.12 -29.00
CA GLY A 77 11.41 4.97 -30.06
C GLY A 77 10.90 6.30 -29.50
N ASP A 78 9.63 6.62 -29.74
CA ASP A 78 8.96 7.81 -29.20
C ASP A 78 8.27 7.55 -27.84
N ASP A 79 8.13 6.28 -27.46
CA ASP A 79 7.49 5.86 -26.22
C ASP A 79 8.48 5.61 -25.09
N TRP A 80 7.93 5.50 -23.88
CA TRP A 80 8.68 5.23 -22.67
C TRP A 80 8.24 3.93 -22.03
N ILE A 81 9.19 3.02 -21.85
CA ILE A 81 9.00 1.85 -21.03
C ILE A 81 9.55 2.13 -19.64
N SER A 82 8.71 1.96 -18.63
CA SER A 82 9.08 2.21 -17.24
C SER A 82 8.80 1.00 -16.37
N TRP A 83 9.60 0.83 -15.33
CA TRP A 83 9.39 -0.21 -14.32
C TRP A 83 9.35 0.38 -12.93
N LEU A 84 8.41 -0.11 -12.12
CA LEU A 84 8.26 0.24 -10.70
C LEU A 84 7.70 -0.94 -9.92
N GLU A 85 8.51 -1.47 -9.00
CA GLU A 85 8.12 -2.56 -8.07
C GLU A 85 7.32 -3.70 -8.72
N GLY A 86 7.84 -4.23 -9.82
CA GLY A 86 7.26 -5.37 -10.53
C GLY A 86 6.22 -5.02 -11.59
N ARG A 87 5.85 -3.74 -11.72
CA ARG A 87 4.94 -3.24 -12.75
C ARG A 87 5.71 -2.65 -13.92
N ILE A 88 5.27 -2.95 -15.14
CA ILE A 88 5.78 -2.39 -16.39
C ILE A 88 4.75 -1.44 -16.96
N TYR A 89 5.19 -0.25 -17.35
CA TYR A 89 4.36 0.81 -17.89
C TYR A 89 4.85 1.21 -19.29
N LEU A 90 3.91 1.43 -20.20
CA LEU A 90 4.13 2.05 -21.50
C LEU A 90 3.53 3.45 -21.51
N SER A 91 4.39 4.46 -21.59
CA SER A 91 4.01 5.88 -21.59
C SER A 91 3.02 6.23 -20.45
N GLY A 92 3.25 5.61 -19.28
CA GLY A 92 2.47 5.75 -18.05
C GLY A 92 1.21 4.88 -17.94
N ASN A 93 0.89 4.05 -18.93
CA ASN A 93 -0.17 3.04 -18.84
C ASN A 93 0.41 1.70 -18.38
N LEU A 94 -0.25 1.02 -17.43
CA LEU A 94 0.18 -0.30 -16.96
C LEU A 94 -0.04 -1.36 -18.06
N ILE A 95 1.03 -2.07 -18.43
CA ILE A 95 1.00 -3.12 -19.49
C ILE A 95 1.49 -4.50 -19.00
N GLY A 96 2.17 -4.56 -17.84
CA GLY A 96 2.68 -5.81 -17.28
C GLY A 96 2.85 -5.74 -15.76
N GLN A 97 2.79 -6.89 -15.10
CA GLN A 97 2.95 -7.01 -13.64
C GLN A 97 3.76 -8.27 -13.31
N ASN A 98 4.24 -8.37 -12.07
CA ASN A 98 5.06 -9.48 -11.56
C ASN A 98 6.36 -9.69 -12.36
N SER A 99 6.98 -8.61 -12.79
CA SER A 99 8.23 -8.63 -13.55
C SER A 99 9.46 -8.35 -12.68
N SER A 100 10.59 -8.96 -13.01
CA SER A 100 11.89 -8.51 -12.50
C SER A 100 12.22 -7.09 -13.01
N PRO A 101 13.14 -6.36 -12.37
CA PRO A 101 13.57 -5.04 -12.84
C PRO A 101 14.00 -5.05 -14.30
N LEU A 102 13.57 -4.04 -15.05
CA LEU A 102 13.98 -3.86 -16.44
C LEU A 102 15.45 -3.48 -16.52
N VAL A 103 16.13 -4.13 -17.46
CA VAL A 103 17.54 -3.89 -17.78
C VAL A 103 17.68 -2.87 -18.91
N GLY A 104 16.65 -2.74 -19.74
CA GLY A 104 16.57 -1.74 -20.79
C GLY A 104 15.22 -1.76 -21.49
N ALA A 105 15.12 -1.01 -22.59
CA ALA A 105 14.04 -1.15 -23.55
C ALA A 105 14.52 -0.76 -24.96
N ALA A 106 13.93 -1.35 -25.98
CA ALA A 106 14.20 -1.02 -27.39
C ALA A 106 12.92 -1.13 -28.22
N LEU A 107 12.86 -0.44 -29.37
CA LEU A 107 11.80 -0.56 -30.35
C LEU A 107 12.39 -1.15 -31.64
N LEU A 108 11.78 -2.21 -32.18
CA LEU A 108 12.14 -2.82 -33.46
C LEU A 108 10.86 -3.26 -34.18
N ASN A 109 10.62 -2.76 -35.40
CA ASN A 109 9.48 -3.17 -36.24
C ASN A 109 8.12 -3.16 -35.51
N ASP A 110 7.79 -2.06 -34.83
CA ASP A 110 6.59 -1.88 -34.00
C ASP A 110 6.48 -2.80 -32.77
N LEU A 111 7.53 -3.57 -32.47
CA LEU A 111 7.67 -4.34 -31.25
C LEU A 111 8.56 -3.61 -30.25
N ILE A 112 7.99 -3.34 -29.08
CA ILE A 112 8.70 -2.84 -27.92
C ILE A 112 9.24 -4.03 -27.13
N ILE A 113 10.52 -3.98 -26.85
CA ILE A 113 11.30 -5.08 -26.30
C ILE A 113 11.78 -4.64 -24.94
N ALA A 114 11.28 -5.31 -23.91
CA ALA A 114 11.48 -4.97 -22.51
C ALA A 114 12.20 -6.13 -21.80
N PRO A 115 13.53 -6.22 -21.89
CA PRO A 115 14.30 -7.24 -21.20
C PRO A 115 14.38 -6.95 -19.70
N THR A 116 14.14 -7.99 -18.92
CA THR A 116 14.56 -8.09 -17.51
C THR A 116 15.83 -8.94 -17.44
N LYS A 117 16.34 -9.17 -16.22
CA LYS A 117 17.49 -10.05 -16.01
C LYS A 117 17.25 -11.49 -16.53
N ASP A 118 16.03 -11.99 -16.37
CA ASP A 118 15.72 -13.42 -16.53
C ASP A 118 14.62 -13.69 -17.56
N SER A 119 14.07 -12.63 -18.16
CA SER A 119 13.03 -12.74 -19.18
C SER A 119 13.13 -11.62 -20.20
N LEU A 120 12.56 -11.84 -21.38
CA LEU A 120 12.43 -10.85 -22.42
C LEU A 120 10.98 -10.80 -22.89
N SER A 121 10.33 -9.68 -22.65
CA SER A 121 8.95 -9.46 -23.04
C SER A 121 8.87 -8.62 -24.32
N LEU A 122 8.02 -9.05 -25.25
CA LEU A 122 7.71 -8.37 -26.50
C LEU A 122 6.29 -7.79 -26.40
N TYR A 123 6.17 -6.49 -26.59
CA TYR A 123 4.91 -5.76 -26.59
C TYR A 123 4.71 -5.08 -27.94
N LEU A 124 3.47 -4.86 -28.35
CA LEU A 124 3.13 -3.92 -29.40
C LEU A 124 3.17 -2.48 -28.86
N THR A 125 3.21 -1.50 -29.76
CA THR A 125 3.15 -0.07 -29.41
C THR A 125 1.85 0.36 -28.74
N ASP A 126 0.80 -0.45 -28.81
CA ASP A 126 -0.45 -0.24 -28.05
C ASP A 126 -0.40 -0.81 -26.61
N GLY A 127 0.70 -1.48 -26.25
CA GLY A 127 0.90 -2.13 -24.95
C GLY A 127 0.41 -3.58 -24.89
N SER A 128 -0.11 -4.14 -25.98
CA SER A 128 -0.52 -5.54 -26.05
C SER A 128 0.71 -6.45 -25.95
N LEU A 129 0.66 -7.44 -25.05
CA LEU A 129 1.72 -8.44 -24.94
C LEU A 129 1.65 -9.41 -26.12
N VAL A 130 2.78 -9.56 -26.82
CA VAL A 130 2.93 -10.53 -27.92
C VAL A 130 3.51 -11.83 -27.40
N GLU A 131 4.63 -11.76 -26.69
CA GLU A 131 5.37 -12.94 -26.23
C GLU A 131 6.22 -12.62 -25.00
N ILE A 132 6.45 -13.64 -24.17
CA ILE A 132 7.42 -13.60 -23.07
C ILE A 132 8.33 -14.80 -23.23
N MET A 133 9.63 -14.53 -23.31
CA MET A 133 10.67 -15.55 -23.23
C MET A 133 11.21 -15.60 -21.81
N ASP A 134 11.06 -16.74 -21.17
CA ASP A 134 11.67 -17.01 -19.87
C ASP A 134 13.14 -17.41 -20.01
N SER A 135 13.85 -17.46 -18.88
CA SER A 135 15.27 -17.84 -18.78
C SER A 135 15.67 -19.12 -19.53
N SER A 136 14.75 -20.07 -19.73
CA SER A 136 15.03 -21.30 -20.49
C SER A 136 15.21 -21.08 -22.00
N SER A 137 14.62 -20.02 -22.54
CA SER A 137 14.68 -19.65 -23.96
C SER A 137 15.76 -18.61 -24.25
N LEU A 138 16.47 -18.14 -23.20
CA LEU A 138 17.50 -17.12 -23.29
C LEU A 138 18.91 -17.75 -23.20
N PRO A 139 19.92 -17.15 -23.84
CA PRO A 139 21.30 -17.65 -23.82
C PRO A 139 22.05 -17.39 -22.50
N GLY A 140 21.42 -16.68 -21.55
CA GLY A 140 21.95 -16.34 -20.23
C GLY A 140 21.16 -15.20 -19.59
N GLU A 141 21.57 -14.80 -18.38
CA GLU A 141 21.01 -13.61 -17.71
C GLU A 141 21.36 -12.35 -18.51
N ILE A 142 20.36 -11.54 -18.83
CA ILE A 142 20.51 -10.32 -19.62
C ILE A 142 21.04 -9.20 -18.73
N THR A 143 22.12 -8.56 -19.16
CA THR A 143 22.78 -7.45 -18.43
C THR A 143 22.64 -6.12 -19.15
N ALA A 144 22.45 -6.14 -20.47
CA ALA A 144 22.15 -4.95 -21.25
C ALA A 144 21.43 -5.31 -22.55
N ILE A 145 20.76 -4.32 -23.12
CA ILE A 145 20.27 -4.36 -24.49
C ILE A 145 20.91 -3.20 -25.26
N GLY A 146 21.22 -3.45 -26.53
CA GLY A 146 21.79 -2.46 -27.41
C GLY A 146 21.21 -2.59 -28.81
N HIS A 147 21.21 -1.46 -29.51
CA HIS A 147 20.75 -1.35 -30.89
C HIS A 147 21.91 -0.89 -31.77
N PRO A 148 22.74 -1.81 -32.30
CA PRO A 148 23.88 -1.43 -33.13
C PRO A 148 23.47 -0.84 -34.49
N THR A 149 22.30 -1.23 -35.01
CA THR A 149 21.74 -0.81 -36.31
C THR A 149 20.22 -0.80 -36.23
N THR A 150 19.55 -0.07 -37.12
CA THR A 150 18.08 0.12 -37.13
C THR A 150 17.25 -1.17 -37.18
N ASP A 151 17.87 -2.28 -37.58
CA ASP A 151 17.18 -3.52 -37.99
C ASP A 151 17.57 -4.74 -37.13
N SER A 152 18.36 -4.55 -36.06
CA SER A 152 18.71 -5.67 -35.20
C SER A 152 18.96 -5.29 -33.76
N ILE A 153 18.48 -6.15 -32.87
CA ILE A 153 18.70 -6.05 -31.44
C ILE A 153 19.79 -7.01 -31.00
N LEU A 154 20.68 -6.48 -30.17
CA LEU A 154 21.67 -7.25 -29.46
C LEU A 154 21.32 -7.24 -27.98
N ILE A 155 21.39 -8.41 -27.36
CA ILE A 155 21.38 -8.54 -25.91
C ILE A 155 22.79 -8.89 -25.44
N GLU A 156 23.23 -8.24 -24.39
CA GLU A 156 24.41 -8.66 -23.64
C GLU A 156 23.93 -9.55 -22.51
N THR A 157 24.55 -10.73 -22.41
CA THR A 157 24.32 -11.65 -21.31
C THR A 157 25.64 -11.93 -20.59
N SER A 158 25.56 -12.59 -19.43
CA SER A 158 26.75 -13.08 -18.70
C SER A 158 27.70 -13.97 -19.53
N ASN A 159 27.22 -14.55 -20.64
CA ASN A 159 27.97 -15.46 -21.52
C ASN A 159 28.47 -14.81 -22.82
N GLY A 160 28.20 -13.52 -23.02
CA GLY A 160 28.59 -12.74 -24.20
C GLY A 160 27.41 -12.03 -24.86
N ILE A 161 27.66 -11.45 -26.04
CA ILE A 161 26.67 -10.70 -26.82
C ILE A 161 25.98 -11.63 -27.81
N TYR A 162 24.66 -11.57 -27.85
CA TYR A 162 23.81 -12.40 -28.72
C TYR A 162 22.90 -11.52 -29.57
N LYS A 163 22.73 -11.91 -30.83
CA LYS A 163 21.76 -11.34 -31.76
C LYS A 163 20.55 -12.25 -31.85
N ALA A 164 19.35 -11.69 -31.72
CA ALA A 164 18.11 -12.40 -32.01
C ALA A 164 17.87 -12.51 -33.52
N ASP A 165 17.26 -13.61 -33.96
CA ASP A 165 16.62 -13.67 -35.28
C ASP A 165 15.34 -12.81 -35.32
N ALA A 166 14.74 -12.66 -36.51
CA ALA A 166 13.56 -11.81 -36.69
C ALA A 166 12.33 -12.30 -35.89
N ALA A 167 12.30 -13.59 -35.54
CA ALA A 167 11.23 -14.20 -34.76
C ALA A 167 11.52 -14.21 -33.26
N PHE A 168 12.70 -13.77 -32.82
CA PHE A 168 13.17 -13.88 -31.43
C PHE A 168 13.21 -15.31 -30.89
N ILE A 169 13.40 -16.31 -31.74
CA ILE A 169 13.43 -17.73 -31.35
C ILE A 169 14.88 -18.24 -31.27
N SER A 170 15.76 -17.71 -32.12
CA SER A 170 17.13 -18.19 -32.25
C SER A 170 18.13 -17.11 -31.88
N TRP A 171 19.14 -17.48 -31.09
CA TRP A 171 20.20 -16.59 -30.63
C TRP A 171 21.53 -16.93 -31.28
N GLN A 172 22.10 -15.98 -32.02
CA GLN A 172 23.43 -16.11 -32.60
C GLN A 172 24.44 -15.34 -31.75
N LYS A 173 25.45 -16.05 -31.22
CA LYS A 173 26.55 -15.40 -30.50
C LYS A 173 27.37 -14.53 -31.46
N MET A 174 27.56 -13.27 -31.10
CA MET A 174 28.38 -12.32 -31.85
C MET A 174 29.83 -12.43 -31.40
N SER A 175 30.78 -12.18 -32.32
CA SER A 175 32.20 -12.09 -31.97
C SER A 175 32.47 -10.92 -31.02
N ASP A 176 33.43 -11.09 -30.11
CA ASP A 176 33.76 -10.16 -29.01
C ASP A 176 34.17 -8.74 -29.44
N THR A 177 34.29 -8.48 -30.75
CA THR A 177 34.64 -7.17 -31.32
C THR A 177 33.45 -6.24 -31.53
N VAL A 178 32.21 -6.68 -31.29
CA VAL A 178 31.02 -5.83 -31.39
C VAL A 178 30.86 -5.02 -30.11
N ALA A 179 31.16 -3.72 -30.17
CA ALA A 179 30.88 -2.82 -29.06
C ALA A 179 29.37 -2.58 -28.94
N LEU A 180 28.75 -3.16 -27.91
CA LEU A 180 27.38 -2.84 -27.54
C LEU A 180 27.35 -1.45 -26.89
N SER A 181 26.47 -0.57 -27.36
CA SER A 181 26.13 0.67 -26.64
C SER A 181 24.90 0.41 -25.79
N PRO A 182 25.03 0.24 -24.46
CA PRO A 182 23.89 -0.10 -23.60
C PRO A 182 22.85 1.01 -23.62
N VAL A 183 21.57 0.64 -23.66
CA VAL A 183 20.48 1.59 -23.41
C VAL A 183 20.50 1.96 -21.94
N LEU A 184 20.74 3.23 -21.64
CA LEU A 184 20.76 3.75 -20.28
C LEU A 184 19.38 4.22 -19.85
N ALA A 185 19.11 4.11 -18.55
CA ALA A 185 17.93 4.71 -17.95
C ALA A 185 17.99 6.25 -18.12
N LEU A 186 16.85 6.84 -18.50
CA LEU A 186 16.71 8.28 -18.73
C LEU A 186 15.59 8.84 -17.84
N GLN A 187 15.56 10.16 -17.68
CA GLN A 187 14.41 10.82 -17.07
C GLN A 187 13.32 11.05 -18.13
N PRO A 188 12.10 10.53 -17.93
CA PRO A 188 10.99 10.80 -18.83
C PRO A 188 10.43 12.19 -18.59
N PRO A 189 9.54 12.68 -19.47
CA PRO A 189 8.69 13.83 -19.16
C PRO A 189 7.93 13.66 -17.84
N ASP A 190 7.79 14.74 -17.07
CA ASP A 190 7.17 14.72 -15.74
C ASP A 190 5.77 14.10 -15.73
N GLN A 191 4.99 14.31 -16.80
CA GLN A 191 3.65 13.76 -16.97
C GLN A 191 3.61 12.22 -16.90
N ILE A 192 4.64 11.54 -17.42
CA ILE A 192 4.73 10.07 -17.40
C ILE A 192 5.00 9.59 -15.98
N SER A 193 5.97 10.21 -15.31
CA SER A 193 6.32 9.91 -13.92
C SER A 193 5.13 10.12 -12.99
N GLU A 194 4.41 11.23 -13.13
CA GLU A 194 3.21 11.53 -12.34
C GLU A 194 2.12 10.47 -12.53
N LYS A 195 1.84 10.08 -13.78
CA LYS A 195 0.83 9.08 -14.10
C LYS A 195 1.18 7.71 -13.51
N ILE A 196 2.46 7.30 -13.59
CA ILE A 196 2.95 6.06 -12.96
C ILE A 196 2.77 6.14 -11.43
N MET A 197 3.14 7.26 -10.81
CA MET A 197 3.03 7.43 -9.36
C MET A 197 1.57 7.44 -8.90
N GLN A 198 0.65 7.98 -9.70
CA GLN A 198 -0.79 7.92 -9.42
C GLN A 198 -1.31 6.49 -9.49
N ASP A 199 -0.96 5.72 -10.53
CA ASP A 199 -1.33 4.31 -10.64
C ASP A 199 -0.74 3.47 -9.49
N PHE A 200 0.53 3.70 -9.16
CA PHE A 200 1.24 2.98 -8.09
C PHE A 200 0.60 3.20 -6.72
N ARG A 201 0.27 4.46 -6.38
CA ARG A 201 -0.42 4.80 -5.13
C ARG A 201 -1.87 4.28 -5.09
N GLY A 202 -2.40 3.86 -6.23
CA GLY A 202 -3.77 3.40 -6.39
C GLY A 202 -4.78 4.55 -6.38
N GLN A 203 -6.07 4.21 -6.42
CA GLN A 203 -7.18 5.18 -6.48
C GLN A 203 -7.44 5.94 -5.15
N GLY A 204 -6.53 5.86 -4.18
CA GLY A 204 -6.67 6.43 -2.84
C GLY A 204 -7.21 5.43 -1.82
N VAL A 205 -7.76 5.96 -0.72
CA VAL A 205 -8.25 5.17 0.42
C VAL A 205 -9.78 5.21 0.42
N THR A 206 -10.42 4.06 0.66
CA THR A 206 -11.88 4.00 0.77
C THR A 206 -12.35 4.73 2.03
N LEU A 207 -13.52 5.38 1.96
CA LEU A 207 -14.11 6.04 3.13
C LEU A 207 -14.37 5.05 4.27
N SER A 208 -14.74 3.80 3.95
CA SER A 208 -14.87 2.74 4.96
C SER A 208 -13.56 2.45 5.70
N ARG A 209 -12.41 2.43 4.99
CA ARG A 209 -11.11 2.21 5.60
C ARG A 209 -10.73 3.37 6.51
N LEU A 210 -10.94 4.61 6.06
CA LEU A 210 -10.68 5.79 6.88
C LEU A 210 -11.51 5.78 8.17
N VAL A 211 -12.81 5.48 8.07
CA VAL A 211 -13.70 5.39 9.24
C VAL A 211 -13.30 4.23 10.16
N LEU A 212 -12.85 3.10 9.60
CA LEU A 212 -12.37 1.95 10.37
C LEU A 212 -11.07 2.27 11.14
N ASP A 213 -10.15 2.98 10.53
CA ASP A 213 -8.90 3.40 11.18
C ASP A 213 -9.14 4.48 12.24
N LEU A 214 -10.14 5.34 12.03
CA LEU A 214 -10.63 6.25 13.07
C LEU A 214 -11.27 5.50 14.24
N HIS A 215 -12.07 4.46 13.96
CA HIS A 215 -12.72 3.63 14.98
C HIS A 215 -11.72 2.81 15.80
N SER A 216 -10.72 2.23 15.13
CA SER A 216 -9.68 1.40 15.77
C SER A 216 -8.51 2.21 16.33
N GLY A 217 -8.46 3.53 16.05
CA GLY A 217 -7.38 4.41 16.47
C GLY A 217 -6.15 4.39 15.56
N HIS A 218 -6.06 3.49 14.57
CA HIS A 218 -4.93 3.41 13.64
C HIS A 218 -4.65 4.69 12.84
N ILE A 219 -5.61 5.61 12.74
CA ILE A 219 -5.40 6.93 12.13
C ILE A 219 -4.29 7.75 12.82
N MET A 220 -3.99 7.46 14.10
CA MET A 220 -2.91 8.08 14.88
C MET A 220 -1.60 7.26 14.84
N GLY A 221 -1.48 6.30 13.91
CA GLY A 221 -0.35 5.40 13.81
C GLY A 221 -0.33 4.35 14.93
N SER A 222 0.87 3.93 15.33
CA SER A 222 1.06 2.83 16.30
C SER A 222 0.56 3.12 17.71
N PHE A 223 0.41 4.41 18.09
CA PHE A 223 -0.02 4.79 19.44
C PHE A 223 -1.55 4.75 19.61
N GLY A 224 -2.31 4.94 18.53
CA GLY A 224 -3.75 5.10 18.60
C GLY A 224 -4.54 3.89 19.12
N PRO A 225 -4.18 2.64 18.78
CA PRO A 225 -4.84 1.46 19.37
C PRO A 225 -4.77 1.43 20.90
N TYR A 226 -3.65 1.86 21.51
CA TYR A 226 -3.53 1.92 22.97
C TYR A 226 -4.47 2.95 23.60
N ILE A 227 -4.76 4.06 22.90
CA ILE A 227 -5.78 5.03 23.34
C ILE A 227 -7.16 4.37 23.32
N MET A 228 -7.46 3.59 22.27
CA MET A 228 -8.73 2.88 22.17
C MET A 228 -8.89 1.79 23.24
N ASP A 229 -7.82 1.08 23.57
CA ASP A 229 -7.81 0.13 24.69
C ASP A 229 -8.10 0.82 26.03
N LEU A 230 -7.50 1.99 26.27
CA LEU A 230 -7.78 2.80 27.46
C LEU A 230 -9.24 3.28 27.50
N ALA A 231 -9.80 3.66 26.35
CA ALA A 231 -11.21 4.02 26.24
C ALA A 231 -12.12 2.82 26.57
N ALA A 232 -11.82 1.64 26.04
CA ALA A 232 -12.56 0.40 26.33
C ALA A 232 -12.50 0.03 27.82
N LEU A 233 -11.31 0.08 28.43
CA LEU A 233 -11.14 -0.16 29.88
C LEU A 233 -11.92 0.85 30.72
N SER A 234 -11.92 2.13 30.31
CA SER A 234 -12.68 3.19 30.98
C SER A 234 -14.18 2.92 30.94
N LEU A 235 -14.70 2.41 29.81
CA LEU A 235 -16.11 2.04 29.66
C LEU A 235 -16.49 0.81 30.49
N ILE A 236 -15.64 -0.20 30.54
CA ILE A 236 -15.83 -1.36 31.44
C ILE A 236 -15.87 -0.87 32.89
N PHE A 237 -14.91 -0.02 33.28
CA PHE A 237 -14.87 0.57 34.62
C PHE A 237 -16.16 1.34 34.94
N LEU A 238 -16.64 2.19 34.03
CA LEU A 238 -17.89 2.94 34.18
C LEU A 238 -19.10 2.01 34.32
N GLY A 239 -19.19 0.95 33.51
CA GLY A 239 -20.27 -0.03 33.56
C GLY A 239 -20.32 -0.78 34.90
N VAL A 240 -19.17 -1.29 35.35
CA VAL A 240 -19.05 -2.01 36.63
C VAL A 240 -19.37 -1.08 37.81
N THR A 241 -18.77 0.10 37.86
CA THR A 241 -18.97 1.06 38.95
C THR A 241 -20.40 1.62 38.97
N GLY A 242 -21.06 1.76 37.83
CA GLY A 242 -22.48 2.12 37.73
C GLY A 242 -23.39 1.06 38.35
N LEU A 243 -23.19 -0.22 37.98
CA LEU A 243 -23.96 -1.35 38.53
C LEU A 243 -23.78 -1.50 40.05
N MET A 244 -22.56 -1.32 40.54
CA MET A 244 -22.25 -1.37 41.98
C MET A 244 -22.98 -0.27 42.77
N GLN A 245 -23.07 0.95 42.21
CA GLN A 245 -23.81 2.05 42.83
C GLN A 245 -25.32 1.77 42.88
N ARG A 246 -25.90 1.23 41.80
CA ARG A 246 -27.34 0.87 41.72
C ARG A 246 -27.72 -0.19 42.76
N LYS A 247 -27.02 -1.33 42.80
CA LYS A 247 -27.29 -2.41 43.76
C LYS A 247 -27.24 -1.95 45.22
N ARG A 248 -26.40 -0.95 45.53
CA ARG A 248 -26.28 -0.38 46.87
C ARG A 248 -27.41 0.58 47.20
N SER A 249 -27.79 1.47 46.27
CA SER A 249 -28.97 2.32 46.41
C SER A 249 -30.23 1.51 46.70
N ASP A 250 -30.39 0.36 46.03
CA ASP A 250 -31.54 -0.53 46.25
C ASP A 250 -31.50 -1.21 47.63
N LYS A 251 -30.31 -1.59 48.12
CA LYS A 251 -30.12 -2.18 49.46
C LYS A 251 -30.39 -1.16 50.58
N ASP A 252 -29.94 0.08 50.41
CA ASP A 252 -30.16 1.15 51.39
C ASP A 252 -31.63 1.61 51.41
N ARG A 253 -32.32 1.59 50.26
CA ARG A 253 -33.79 1.81 50.19
C ARG A 253 -34.58 0.70 50.89
N ARG A 254 -34.19 -0.57 50.72
CA ARG A 254 -34.85 -1.72 51.38
C ARG A 254 -34.65 -1.74 52.90
N LYS A 255 -33.56 -1.17 53.43
CA LYS A 255 -33.31 -1.06 54.88
C LYS A 255 -34.06 0.10 55.56
N LYS A 256 -34.60 1.04 54.78
CA LYS A 256 -35.35 2.20 55.27
C LYS A 256 -36.88 2.01 55.23
N LYS A 257 -37.34 0.90 54.64
CA LYS A 257 -38.70 0.40 54.76
C LYS A 257 -38.73 -0.65 55.86
#